data_AF-A0A7C6PHS2-F1
#
_entry.id   AF-A0A7C6PHS2-F1
#
_cell.length_a   1.000
_cell.length_b   1.000
_cell.length_c   1.000
_cell.angle_alpha   90.00
_cell.angle_beta   90.00
_cell.angle_gamma   90.00
#
_symmetry.space_group_name_H-M   'P 1'
#
loop_
_entity.id
_entity.type
_entity.pdbx_description
1 polymer ?
#
loop_
_entity_poly.entity_id
_entity_poly.type
_entity_poly.pdbx_seq_one_letter_code
_entity_poly.pdbx_strand_id
1 'polypeptide(L)'
;MASIKQIRKAYQNEVIQKLLGLPAEIEEAENKVIIATNAVEDAKCALLDKETSLYNEGKVEGRNEALRKACLASLTAEEKEVVREKERELVCARKEYSRKLNDFSAMRALSRLLAVQDVI
;
A
#
# COMPACT_ATOMS: atom_id res chain seq x y z
N MET A 1 22.55 21.61 -33.39
CA MET A 1 21.17 21.15 -33.09
C MET A 1 21.10 19.67 -33.36
N ALA A 2 20.63 18.85 -32.41
CA ALA A 2 20.47 17.42 -32.62
C ALA A 2 19.37 17.17 -33.67
N SER A 3 19.57 16.19 -34.55
CA SER A 3 18.54 15.79 -35.51
C SER A 3 17.35 15.17 -34.78
N ILE A 4 16.12 15.38 -35.27
CA ILE A 4 14.89 14.78 -34.73
C ILE A 4 15.03 13.27 -34.52
N LYS A 5 15.76 12.59 -35.41
CA LYS A 5 16.04 11.16 -35.32
C LYS A 5 16.91 10.79 -34.10
N GLN A 6 17.85 11.65 -33.72
CA GLN A 6 18.69 11.46 -32.53
C GLN A 6 17.89 11.67 -31.25
N ILE A 7 17.02 12.68 -31.22
CA ILE A 7 16.11 12.95 -30.09
C ILE A 7 15.15 11.76 -29.87
N ARG A 8 14.56 11.23 -30.95
CA ARG A 8 13.69 10.05 -30.88
C ARG A 8 14.40 8.82 -30.31
N LYS A 9 15.61 8.53 -30.80
CA LYS A 9 16.39 7.37 -30.33
C LYS A 9 16.76 7.49 -28.86
N ALA A 10 17.09 8.70 -28.39
CA ALA A 10 17.33 8.94 -26.97
C ALA A 10 16.07 8.66 -26.13
N TYR A 11 14.91 9.15 -26.57
CA TYR A 11 13.64 8.91 -25.87
C TYR A 11 13.22 7.43 -25.86
N GLN A 12 13.42 6.69 -26.96
CA GLN A 12 13.20 5.24 -27.00
C GLN A 12 14.05 4.50 -25.96
N ASN A 13 15.33 4.86 -25.85
CA ASN A 13 16.22 4.27 -24.86
C ASN A 13 15.75 4.58 -23.42
N GLU A 14 15.31 5.80 -23.14
CA GLU A 14 14.77 6.16 -21.82
C GLU A 14 13.51 5.33 -21.46
N VAL A 15 12.59 5.14 -22.41
CA VAL A 15 11.39 4.32 -22.21
C VAL A 15 11.75 2.86 -21.95
N ILE A 16 12.72 2.30 -22.69
CA ILE A 16 13.20 0.93 -22.48
C ILE A 16 13.82 0.78 -21.10
N GLN A 17 14.70 1.71 -20.69
CA GLN A 17 15.33 1.65 -19.37
C GLN A 17 14.31 1.71 -18.24
N LYS A 18 13.31 2.59 -18.34
CA LYS A 18 12.21 2.66 -17.37
C LYS A 18 11.38 1.36 -17.36
N LEU A 19 11.06 0.80 -18.51
CA LEU A 19 10.32 -0.47 -18.61
C LEU A 19 11.06 -1.65 -18.00
N LEU A 20 12.40 -1.66 -18.08
CA LEU A 20 13.22 -2.71 -17.47
C LEU A 20 13.29 -2.58 -15.94
N GLY A 21 13.24 -1.36 -15.40
CA GLY A 21 13.26 -1.14 -13.94
C GLY A 21 11.91 -1.34 -13.25
N LEU A 22 10.81 -1.04 -13.94
CA LEU A 22 9.46 -1.07 -13.35
C LEU A 22 9.04 -2.42 -12.73
N PRO A 23 9.37 -3.61 -13.30
CA PRO A 23 9.03 -4.87 -12.67
C PRO A 23 9.58 -5.02 -11.24
N ALA A 24 10.84 -4.64 -11.01
CA ALA A 24 11.45 -4.70 -9.68
C ALA A 24 10.79 -3.69 -8.73
N GLU A 25 10.48 -2.49 -9.21
CA GLU A 25 9.76 -1.48 -8.41
C GLU A 25 8.32 -1.90 -8.06
N ILE A 26 7.64 -2.63 -8.96
CA ILE A 26 6.31 -3.20 -8.73
C ILE A 26 6.39 -4.28 -7.66
N GLU A 27 7.36 -5.20 -7.77
CA GLU A 27 7.59 -6.26 -6.79
C GLU A 27 7.89 -5.68 -5.39
N GLU A 28 8.73 -4.64 -5.31
CA GLU A 28 8.99 -3.95 -4.05
C GLU A 28 7.71 -3.33 -3.45
N ALA A 29 6.89 -2.69 -4.29
CA ALA A 29 5.63 -2.09 -3.86
C ALA A 29 4.60 -3.15 -3.43
N GLU A 30 4.57 -4.31 -4.10
CA GLU A 30 3.73 -5.45 -3.73
C GLU A 30 4.13 -6.01 -2.37
N ASN A 31 5.44 -6.20 -2.15
CA ASN A 31 5.97 -6.63 -0.87
C ASN A 31 5.60 -5.67 0.28
N LYS A 32 5.63 -4.35 0.03
CA LYS A 32 5.15 -3.35 1.01
C LYS A 32 3.67 -3.54 1.34
N VAL A 33 2.82 -3.87 0.36
CA VAL A 33 1.40 -4.16 0.59
C VAL A 33 1.22 -5.40 1.45
N ILE A 34 1.99 -6.47 1.19
CA ILE A 34 1.95 -7.70 1.98
C ILE A 34 2.35 -7.42 3.42
N ILE A 35 3.48 -6.74 3.64
CA ILE A 35 3.98 -6.38 4.97
C ILE A 35 2.94 -5.53 5.72
N ALA A 36 2.38 -4.50 5.09
CA ALA A 36 1.37 -3.65 5.72
C ALA A 36 0.07 -4.41 6.01
N THR A 37 -0.30 -5.39 5.18
CA THR A 37 -1.47 -6.24 5.43
C THR A 37 -1.25 -7.10 6.67
N ASN A 38 -0.09 -7.74 6.79
CA ASN A 38 0.25 -8.53 7.96
C ASN A 38 0.28 -7.65 9.23
N ALA A 39 0.86 -6.45 9.15
CA ALA A 39 0.91 -5.52 10.27
C ALA A 39 -0.49 -5.09 10.77
N VAL A 40 -1.46 -4.94 9.85
CA VAL A 40 -2.86 -4.67 10.22
C VAL A 40 -3.46 -5.85 10.98
N GLU A 41 -3.26 -7.08 10.49
CA GLU A 41 -3.80 -8.28 11.14
C GLU A 41 -3.14 -8.52 12.50
N ASP A 42 -1.83 -8.32 12.63
CA ASP A 42 -1.12 -8.40 13.90
C ASP A 42 -1.66 -7.38 14.92
N ALA A 43 -1.90 -6.13 14.48
CA ALA A 43 -2.48 -5.09 15.34
C ALA A 43 -3.91 -5.44 15.80
N LYS A 44 -4.72 -6.05 14.92
CA LYS A 44 -6.08 -6.51 15.27
C LYS A 44 -6.04 -7.67 16.26
N CYS A 45 -5.12 -8.62 16.07
CA CYS A 45 -4.91 -9.71 17.03
C CYS A 45 -4.50 -9.17 18.39
N ALA A 46 -3.54 -8.24 18.44
CA ALA A 46 -3.11 -7.60 19.69
C ALA A 46 -4.25 -6.86 20.41
N LEU A 47 -5.10 -6.15 19.66
CA LEU A 47 -6.31 -5.53 20.20
C LEU A 47 -7.26 -6.58 20.81
N LEU A 48 -7.50 -7.69 20.11
CA LEU A 48 -8.39 -8.76 20.58
C LEU A 48 -7.83 -9.45 21.84
N ASP A 49 -6.52 -9.70 21.87
CA ASP A 49 -5.84 -10.27 23.04
C ASP A 49 -5.96 -9.33 24.24
N LYS A 50 -5.79 -8.02 24.02
CA LYS A 50 -5.98 -7.00 25.05
C LYS A 50 -7.42 -6.96 25.57
N GLU A 51 -8.41 -6.96 24.67
CA GLU A 51 -9.83 -6.98 25.05
C GLU A 51 -10.13 -8.22 25.91
N THR A 52 -9.62 -9.38 25.50
CA THR A 52 -9.77 -10.66 26.22
C THR A 52 -9.13 -10.61 27.61
N SER A 53 -7.92 -10.05 27.73
CA SER A 53 -7.24 -9.84 29.02
C SER A 53 -8.07 -8.95 29.95
N LEU A 54 -8.60 -7.84 29.45
CA LEU A 54 -9.40 -6.90 30.25
C LEU A 54 -10.68 -7.53 30.80
N TYR A 55 -11.33 -8.38 29.99
CA TYR A 55 -12.48 -9.16 30.45
C TYR A 55 -12.10 -10.19 31.51
N ASN A 56 -11.03 -10.95 31.30
CA ASN A 56 -10.58 -11.99 32.24
C ASN A 56 -10.09 -11.40 33.58
N GLU A 57 -9.50 -10.22 33.54
CA GLU A 57 -9.03 -9.48 34.72
C GLU A 57 -10.18 -8.74 35.45
N GLY A 58 -11.40 -8.76 34.91
CA GLY A 58 -12.56 -8.08 35.49
C GLY A 58 -12.48 -6.55 35.43
N LYS A 59 -11.61 -5.99 34.58
CA LYS A 59 -11.40 -4.53 34.44
C LYS A 59 -12.49 -3.83 33.62
N VAL A 60 -13.33 -4.59 32.92
CA VAL A 60 -14.45 -4.04 32.15
C VAL A 60 -15.63 -3.80 33.09
N GLU A 61 -15.76 -2.57 33.57
CA GLU A 61 -16.82 -2.15 34.48
C GLU A 61 -18.09 -1.71 33.74
N GLY A 62 -19.24 -1.85 34.39
CA GLY A 62 -20.51 -1.31 33.90
C GLY A 62 -21.72 -2.15 34.26
N ARG A 63 -22.78 -1.49 34.73
CA ARG A 63 -24.04 -2.14 35.16
C ARG A 63 -24.91 -2.60 33.99
N ASN A 64 -24.61 -2.16 32.78
CA ASN A 64 -25.29 -2.54 31.54
C ASN A 64 -24.27 -2.68 30.39
N GLU A 65 -24.72 -3.16 29.23
CA GLU A 65 -23.85 -3.40 28.07
C GLU A 65 -23.22 -2.12 27.51
N ALA A 66 -23.95 -1.01 27.49
CA ALA A 66 -23.46 0.26 26.98
C ALA A 66 -22.27 0.80 27.79
N LEU A 67 -22.35 0.73 29.11
CA LEU A 67 -21.26 1.14 30.01
C LEU A 67 -20.04 0.23 29.87
N ARG A 68 -20.24 -1.09 29.75
CA ARG A 68 -19.14 -2.04 29.51
C ARG A 68 -18.42 -1.77 28.18
N LYS A 69 -19.17 -1.48 27.11
CA LYS A 69 -18.61 -1.09 25.81
C LYS A 69 -17.84 0.24 25.89
N ALA A 70 -18.35 1.24 26.61
CA ALA A 70 -17.67 2.51 26.80
C ALA A 70 -16.38 2.35 27.62
N CYS A 71 -16.42 1.57 28.70
CA CYS A 71 -15.25 1.24 29.51
C CYS A 71 -14.18 0.53 28.67
N LEU A 72 -14.57 -0.53 27.94
CA LEU A 72 -13.65 -1.26 27.07
C LEU A 72 -13.05 -0.34 25.99
N ALA A 73 -13.86 0.51 25.36
CA ALA A 73 -13.38 1.45 24.35
C ALA A 73 -12.37 2.47 24.91
N SER A 74 -12.54 2.91 26.16
CA SER A 74 -11.56 3.76 26.83
C SER A 74 -10.26 3.02 27.13
N LEU A 75 -10.35 1.74 27.52
CA LEU A 75 -9.19 0.92 27.90
C LEU A 75 -8.40 0.40 26.69
N THR A 76 -9.00 0.38 25.50
CA THR A 76 -8.37 -0.06 24.25
C THR A 76 -8.19 1.05 23.22
N ALA A 77 -8.20 2.32 23.67
CA ALA A 77 -8.11 3.47 22.80
C ALA A 77 -6.76 3.52 22.04
N GLU A 78 -5.67 3.15 22.70
CA GLU A 78 -4.32 3.13 22.12
C GLU A 78 -4.19 2.04 21.07
N GLU A 79 -4.59 0.80 21.39
CA GLU A 79 -4.54 -0.32 20.45
C GLU A 79 -5.43 -0.07 19.23
N LYS A 80 -6.58 0.59 19.41
CA LYS A 80 -7.43 1.04 18.29
C LYS A 80 -6.78 2.11 17.42
N GLU A 81 -5.96 3.01 17.99
CA GLU A 81 -5.20 3.95 17.17
C GLU A 81 -4.09 3.25 16.39
N VAL A 82 -3.41 2.26 17.00
CA VAL A 82 -2.40 1.45 16.29
C VAL A 82 -3.03 0.73 15.09
N VAL A 83 -4.21 0.11 15.25
CA VAL A 83 -4.94 -0.50 14.12
C VAL A 83 -5.23 0.53 13.04
N ARG A 84 -5.74 1.71 13.40
CA ARG A 84 -6.01 2.79 12.42
C ARG A 84 -4.75 3.27 11.70
N GLU A 85 -3.63 3.39 12.39
CA GLU A 85 -2.35 3.76 11.80
C GLU A 85 -1.89 2.71 10.78
N LYS A 86 -1.95 1.42 11.13
CA LYS A 86 -1.59 0.32 10.21
C LYS A 86 -2.53 0.25 9.00
N GLU A 87 -3.82 0.51 9.19
CA GLU A 87 -4.76 0.59 8.08
C GLU A 87 -4.43 1.74 7.11
N ARG A 88 -3.99 2.90 7.64
CA ARG A 88 -3.53 4.02 6.81
C ARG A 88 -2.26 3.67 6.05
N GLU A 89 -1.28 3.02 6.69
CA GLU A 89 -0.06 2.53 6.05
C GLU A 89 -0.38 1.57 4.89
N LEU A 90 -1.31 0.64 5.09
CA LEU A 90 -1.77 -0.29 4.06
C LEU A 90 -2.43 0.43 2.88
N VAL A 91 -3.26 1.44 3.12
CA VAL A 91 -3.86 2.26 2.06
C VAL A 91 -2.78 2.97 1.24
N CYS A 92 -1.76 3.53 1.91
CA CYS A 92 -0.63 4.17 1.24
C CYS A 92 0.16 3.19 0.38
N ALA A 93 0.47 2.00 0.89
CA ALA A 93 1.17 0.95 0.15
C ALA A 93 0.38 0.51 -1.10
N ARG A 94 -0.94 0.31 -0.97
CA ARG A 94 -1.81 -0.06 -2.11
C ARG A 94 -1.86 1.02 -3.18
N LYS A 95 -1.88 2.29 -2.77
CA LYS A 95 -1.82 3.43 -3.69
C LYS A 95 -0.50 3.46 -4.45
N GLU A 96 0.62 3.22 -3.77
CA GLU A 96 1.94 3.15 -4.40
C GLU A 96 2.02 2.01 -5.42
N TYR A 97 1.61 0.80 -5.04
CA TYR A 97 1.56 -0.36 -5.94
C TYR A 97 0.69 -0.08 -7.18
N SER A 98 -0.51 0.48 -6.97
CA SER A 98 -1.42 0.84 -8.05
C SER A 98 -0.82 1.89 -8.99
N ARG A 99 -0.09 2.88 -8.46
CA ARG A 99 0.65 3.86 -9.26
C ARG A 99 1.70 3.18 -10.13
N LYS A 100 2.51 2.25 -9.58
CA LYS A 100 3.56 1.54 -10.34
C LYS A 100 2.99 0.67 -11.46
N LEU A 101 1.86 -0.01 -11.22
CA LEU A 101 1.15 -0.74 -12.27
C LEU A 101 0.65 0.18 -13.39
N ASN A 102 0.10 1.34 -13.03
CA ASN A 102 -0.35 2.34 -14.01
C ASN A 102 0.83 2.90 -14.82
N ASP A 103 1.96 3.20 -14.16
CA ASP A 103 3.18 3.67 -14.82
C ASP A 103 3.68 2.63 -15.83
N PHE A 104 3.69 1.34 -15.46
CA PHE A 104 4.07 0.26 -16.37
C PHE A 104 3.12 0.11 -17.56
N SER A 105 1.82 0.20 -17.33
CA SER A 105 0.82 0.19 -18.41
C SER A 105 1.02 1.37 -19.37
N ALA A 106 1.22 2.57 -18.83
CA ALA A 106 1.48 3.78 -19.63
C ALA A 106 2.77 3.67 -20.44
N MET A 107 3.87 3.21 -19.83
CA MET A 107 5.14 3.02 -20.52
C MET A 107 5.05 1.96 -21.62
N ARG A 108 4.28 0.89 -21.40
CA ARG A 108 4.01 -0.13 -22.42
C ARG A 108 3.18 0.41 -23.59
N ALA A 109 2.24 1.33 -23.32
CA ALA A 109 1.49 1.99 -24.38
C ALA A 109 2.40 2.93 -25.20
N LEU A 110 3.26 3.71 -24.52
CA LEU A 110 4.23 4.59 -25.17
C LEU A 110 5.22 3.81 -26.06
N SER A 111 5.73 2.67 -25.58
CA SER A 111 6.67 1.86 -26.37
C SER A 111 6.02 1.30 -27.65
N ARG A 112 4.75 0.93 -27.61
CA ARG A 112 3.99 0.50 -28.79
C ARG A 112 3.79 1.64 -29.80
N LEU A 113 3.44 2.84 -29.32
CA LEU A 113 3.28 4.01 -30.20
C LEU A 113 4.59 4.37 -30.89
N LEU A 114 5.72 4.28 -30.18
CA LEU A 114 7.04 4.50 -30.76
C LEU A 114 7.39 3.44 -31.82
N ALA A 115 7.03 2.17 -31.59
CA ALA A 115 7.29 1.09 -32.54
C ALA A 115 6.46 1.20 -33.84
N VAL A 116 5.20 1.64 -33.76
CA VAL A 116 4.32 1.81 -34.94
C VAL A 116 4.83 2.92 -35.88
N GLN A 117 5.41 3.98 -35.32
CA GLN A 117 5.94 5.09 -36.12
C GLN A 117 7.32 4.84 -36.75
N ASP A 118 7.91 3.67 -36.55
CA ASP A 118 9.13 3.24 -37.24
C ASP A 118 8.82 2.39 -38.51
N VAL A 119 7.53 2.09 -38.76
CA VAL A 119 7.04 1.29 -39.91
C VAL A 119 6.48 2.16 -41.06
N ILE A 120 6.35 3.48 -40.85
CA ILE A 120 5.89 4.48 -41.84
C ILE A 120 7.05 5.42 -42.16
#